data_AF-A0A1V6HB54-F1
#
_entry.id   AF-A0A1V6HB54-F1
#
_cell.length_a   1.000
_cell.length_b   1.000
_cell.length_c   1.000
_cell.angle_alpha   90.00
_cell.angle_beta   90.00
_cell.angle_gamma   90.00
#
_symmetry.space_group_name_H-M   'P 1'
#
loop_
_entity.id
_entity.type
_entity.pdbx_description
1 polymer ?
#
loop_
_entity_poly.entity_id
_entity_poly.type
_entity_poly.pdbx_seq_one_letter_code
_entity_poly.pdbx_strand_id
1 'polypeptide(L)'
;MGGGDYTAFAEGYYPAFNREGLILDVRHNRGGNIDSWILSRLLRRAWFYWTQPVGRAPSWNMQMAFRGHLVVLVDERTSSDGEAFAEGFRRLGLGKVIGTRTWGGEIWLSSSNLLVDGGIASAAEMGVYSPEGEWLIEGHGVEPDIVVDNLPHATFRGEDAQLEAAIAHLQQLLAEQPVPPPAQPPFPVKAFPPRGE
;
A
#
# COMPACT_ATOMS: atom_id res chain seq x y z
N MET A 1 -4.24 -7.38 10.96
CA MET A 1 -5.04 -6.47 10.11
C MET A 1 -6.47 -6.33 10.62
N GLY A 2 -6.62 -5.67 11.77
CA GLY A 2 -7.91 -5.25 12.30
C GLY A 2 -7.96 -3.73 12.52
N GLY A 3 -8.92 -3.28 13.33
CA GLY A 3 -9.12 -1.84 13.57
C GLY A 3 -7.88 -1.10 14.11
N GLY A 4 -7.07 -1.74 14.95
CA GLY A 4 -5.83 -1.15 15.46
C GLY A 4 -4.79 -0.92 14.35
N ASP A 5 -4.68 -1.83 13.40
CA ASP A 5 -3.77 -1.71 12.25
C ASP A 5 -4.24 -0.58 11.32
N TYR A 6 -5.55 -0.42 11.13
CA TYR A 6 -6.08 0.72 10.37
C TYR A 6 -5.79 2.06 11.05
N THR A 7 -5.88 2.13 12.38
CA THR A 7 -5.48 3.32 13.13
C THR A 7 -4.00 3.65 12.90
N ALA A 8 -3.11 2.66 13.03
CA ALA A 8 -1.68 2.86 12.76
C ALA A 8 -1.42 3.32 11.32
N PHE A 9 -2.10 2.71 10.34
CA PHE A 9 -2.06 3.16 8.94
C PHE A 9 -2.50 4.62 8.81
N ALA A 10 -3.64 5.00 9.40
CA ALA A 10 -4.15 6.36 9.31
C ALA A 10 -3.19 7.39 9.95
N GLU A 11 -2.62 7.06 11.11
CA GLU A 11 -1.65 7.90 11.82
C GLU A 11 -0.37 8.13 11.01
N GLY A 12 0.10 7.12 10.27
CA GLY A 12 1.26 7.26 9.37
C GLY A 12 0.92 7.93 8.03
N TYR A 13 -0.18 7.51 7.40
CA TYR A 13 -0.51 7.88 6.02
C TYR A 13 -0.92 9.35 5.89
N TYR A 14 -1.89 9.82 6.68
CA TYR A 14 -2.44 11.16 6.46
C TYR A 14 -1.44 12.30 6.68
N PRO A 15 -0.49 12.22 7.64
CA PRO A 15 0.56 13.23 7.76
C PRO A 15 1.61 13.15 6.64
N ALA A 16 1.77 11.98 5.99
CA ALA A 16 2.81 11.73 5.00
C ALA A 16 2.29 11.62 3.55
N PHE A 17 0.99 11.80 3.30
CA PHE A 17 0.36 11.59 1.99
C PHE A 17 0.92 12.48 0.85
N ASN A 18 1.60 13.57 1.21
CA ASN A 18 2.19 14.52 0.27
C ASN A 18 3.71 14.34 0.10
N ARG A 19 4.29 13.26 0.66
CA ARG A 19 5.66 12.85 0.38
C ARG A 19 5.77 12.23 -1.01
N GLU A 20 6.99 12.20 -1.54
CA GLU A 20 7.26 11.70 -2.88
C GLU A 20 7.36 10.16 -2.93
N GLY A 21 7.59 9.52 -1.80
CA GLY A 21 7.60 8.06 -1.66
C GLY A 21 7.11 7.61 -0.29
N LEU A 22 6.45 6.45 -0.23
CA LEU A 22 6.06 5.78 1.01
C LEU A 22 6.42 4.30 0.97
N ILE A 23 6.85 3.79 2.13
CA ILE A 23 7.06 2.37 2.39
C ILE A 23 5.94 1.91 3.32
N LEU A 24 5.18 0.91 2.90
CA LEU A 24 4.21 0.23 3.75
C LEU A 24 4.86 -1.06 4.27
N ASP A 25 5.13 -1.11 5.57
CA ASP A 25 5.72 -2.29 6.20
C ASP A 25 4.62 -3.25 6.66
N VAL A 26 4.56 -4.43 6.02
CA VAL A 26 3.56 -5.48 6.27
C VAL A 26 4.27 -6.76 6.76
N ARG A 27 5.55 -6.66 7.15
CA ARG A 27 6.30 -7.75 7.78
C ARG A 27 5.67 -8.10 9.13
N HIS A 28 5.73 -9.38 9.48
CA HIS A 28 5.14 -9.91 10.73
C HIS A 28 3.62 -9.76 10.87
N ASN A 29 2.93 -9.37 9.80
CA ASN A 29 1.50 -9.19 9.81
C ASN A 29 0.78 -10.54 9.75
N ARG A 30 -0.06 -10.83 10.75
CA ARG A 30 -0.72 -12.13 10.90
C ARG A 30 -2.11 -12.24 10.27
N GLY A 31 -2.47 -11.35 9.36
CA GLY A 31 -3.77 -11.36 8.68
C GLY A 31 -4.87 -10.65 9.46
N GLY A 32 -6.12 -10.78 9.01
CA GLY A 32 -7.24 -9.94 9.43
C GLY A 32 -8.29 -9.82 8.33
N ASN A 33 -8.80 -8.62 8.07
CA ASN A 33 -9.85 -8.42 7.05
C ASN A 33 -9.99 -6.97 6.55
N ILE A 34 -8.90 -6.20 6.50
CA ILE A 34 -8.94 -4.77 6.13
C ILE A 34 -8.06 -4.43 4.92
N ASP A 35 -7.53 -5.42 4.20
CA ASP A 35 -6.80 -5.27 2.94
C ASP A 35 -7.46 -4.23 2.01
N SER A 36 -8.77 -4.37 1.77
CA SER A 36 -9.57 -3.55 0.87
C SER A 36 -9.72 -2.11 1.36
N TRP A 37 -9.69 -1.89 2.68
CA TRP A 37 -9.77 -0.56 3.27
C TRP A 37 -8.50 0.24 2.96
N ILE A 38 -7.35 -0.42 3.07
CA ILE A 38 -6.05 0.19 2.79
C ILE A 38 -5.87 0.35 1.27
N LEU A 39 -6.09 -0.71 0.49
CA LEU A 39 -5.96 -0.69 -0.98
C LEU A 39 -6.86 0.38 -1.62
N SER A 40 -8.11 0.50 -1.18
CA SER A 40 -9.02 1.53 -1.70
C SER A 40 -8.52 2.96 -1.43
N ARG A 41 -7.71 3.17 -0.39
CA ARG A 41 -7.11 4.47 -0.09
C ARG A 41 -5.91 4.76 -0.98
N LEU A 42 -5.08 3.76 -1.23
CA LEU A 42 -3.92 3.84 -2.14
C LEU A 42 -4.35 3.94 -3.62
N LEU A 43 -5.50 3.40 -3.99
CA LEU A 43 -6.06 3.48 -5.35
C LEU A 43 -6.60 4.86 -5.76
N ARG A 44 -6.75 5.80 -4.81
CA ARG A 44 -7.27 7.13 -5.11
C ARG A 44 -6.32 7.87 -6.05
N ARG A 45 -6.86 8.56 -7.05
CA ARG A 45 -6.07 9.34 -8.03
C ARG A 45 -6.49 10.80 -8.06
N ALA A 46 -5.50 11.69 -7.96
CA ALA A 46 -5.67 13.11 -8.22
C ALA A 46 -5.84 13.35 -9.74
N TRP A 47 -6.91 14.03 -10.14
CA TRP A 47 -7.18 14.36 -11.55
C TRP A 47 -7.56 15.83 -11.80
N PHE A 48 -7.77 16.61 -10.73
CA PHE A 48 -7.83 18.07 -10.80
C PHE A 48 -7.31 18.72 -9.52
N TYR A 49 -6.93 19.99 -9.67
CA TYR A 49 -6.19 20.73 -8.64
C TYR A 49 -6.90 22.03 -8.29
N TRP A 50 -6.96 22.34 -7.00
CA TRP A 50 -7.41 23.62 -6.48
C TRP A 50 -6.20 24.45 -6.07
N THR A 51 -6.23 25.73 -6.40
CA THR A 51 -5.22 26.70 -5.97
C THR A 51 -5.89 27.97 -5.47
N GLN A 52 -5.15 28.76 -4.68
CA GLN A 52 -5.55 30.08 -4.22
C GLN A 52 -4.59 31.14 -4.81
N PRO A 53 -5.04 32.39 -5.01
CA PRO A 53 -4.16 33.46 -5.49
C PRO A 53 -2.95 33.75 -4.59
N VAL A 54 -3.06 33.48 -3.28
CA VAL A 54 -1.99 33.76 -2.31
C VAL A 54 -1.92 32.63 -1.27
N GLY A 55 -0.69 32.23 -0.92
CA GLY A 55 -0.37 31.68 0.41
C GLY A 55 -0.68 30.20 0.66
N ARG A 56 -1.24 29.44 -0.29
CA ARG A 56 -1.53 28.01 -0.06
C ARG A 56 -1.02 27.13 -1.19
N ALA A 57 -0.34 26.03 -0.82
CA ALA A 57 0.01 24.98 -1.76
C ALA A 57 -1.25 24.41 -2.42
N PRO A 58 -1.18 24.00 -3.70
CA PRO A 58 -2.34 23.41 -4.36
C PRO A 58 -2.81 22.15 -3.64
N SER A 59 -4.12 21.98 -3.57
CA SER A 59 -4.75 20.73 -3.15
C SER A 59 -5.37 20.03 -4.35
N TRP A 60 -5.83 18.80 -4.17
CA TRP A 60 -6.43 18.02 -5.24
C TRP A 60 -7.66 17.27 -4.77
N ASN A 61 -8.47 16.89 -5.75
CA ASN A 61 -9.65 16.08 -5.55
C ASN A 61 -9.30 14.66 -5.11
N MET A 62 -10.31 13.92 -4.63
CA MET A 62 -10.07 12.72 -3.83
C MET A 62 -9.07 13.06 -2.71
N GLN A 63 -9.43 14.01 -1.85
CA GLN A 63 -8.59 14.61 -0.82
C GLN A 63 -7.70 13.55 -0.16
N MET A 64 -6.41 13.88 0.00
CA MET A 64 -5.40 12.96 0.51
C MET A 64 -5.10 11.77 -0.41
N ALA A 65 -5.36 11.86 -1.72
CA ALA A 65 -4.87 10.88 -2.68
C ALA A 65 -3.35 10.95 -2.76
N PHE A 66 -2.66 9.84 -2.52
CA PHE A 66 -1.22 9.76 -2.68
C PHE A 66 -0.84 9.89 -4.17
N ARG A 67 0.24 10.61 -4.47
CA ARG A 67 0.73 10.82 -5.85
C ARG A 67 2.14 10.28 -6.08
N GLY A 68 2.85 9.93 -5.01
CA GLY A 68 4.23 9.46 -5.04
C GLY A 68 4.37 7.99 -5.43
N HIS A 69 5.57 7.46 -5.24
CA HIS A 69 5.88 6.04 -5.43
C HIS A 69 5.63 5.24 -4.16
N LEU A 70 5.13 4.00 -4.32
CA LEU A 70 4.83 3.10 -3.21
C LEU A 70 5.69 1.85 -3.27
N VAL A 71 6.12 1.38 -2.11
CA VAL A 71 6.74 0.06 -1.92
C VAL A 71 6.08 -0.63 -0.72
N VAL A 72 5.92 -1.94 -0.81
CA VAL A 72 5.45 -2.79 0.29
C VAL A 72 6.59 -3.71 0.73
N LEU A 73 6.82 -3.80 2.04
CA LEU A 73 7.70 -4.82 2.63
C LEU A 73 6.89 -6.02 3.12
N VAL A 74 7.36 -7.22 2.83
CA VAL A 74 6.79 -8.49 3.29
C VAL A 74 7.88 -9.43 3.80
N ASP A 75 7.49 -10.38 4.64
CA ASP A 75 8.38 -11.45 5.09
C ASP A 75 7.65 -12.79 5.18
N GLU A 76 8.36 -13.84 5.57
CA GLU A 76 7.79 -15.18 5.76
C GLU A 76 6.72 -15.27 6.86
N ARG A 77 6.54 -14.20 7.63
CA ARG A 77 5.54 -14.07 8.69
C ARG A 77 4.35 -13.20 8.29
N THR A 78 4.38 -12.57 7.11
CA THR A 78 3.20 -12.00 6.47
C THR A 78 2.27 -13.15 6.13
N SER A 79 1.06 -13.15 6.69
CA SER A 79 0.10 -14.24 6.53
C SER A 79 -1.32 -13.73 6.28
N SER A 80 -2.14 -14.56 5.62
CA SER A 80 -3.56 -14.33 5.37
C SER A 80 -3.87 -12.95 4.76
N ASP A 81 -4.72 -12.12 5.37
CA ASP A 81 -5.09 -10.79 4.83
C ASP A 81 -3.89 -9.88 4.49
N GLY A 82 -2.73 -10.08 5.15
CA GLY A 82 -1.48 -9.42 4.79
C GLY A 82 -0.94 -9.86 3.42
N GLU A 83 -1.11 -11.14 3.08
CA GLU A 83 -0.81 -11.72 1.78
C GLU A 83 -1.82 -11.24 0.73
N ALA A 84 -3.12 -11.21 1.05
CA ALA A 84 -4.14 -10.65 0.16
C ALA A 84 -3.84 -9.18 -0.16
N PHE A 85 -3.44 -8.39 0.84
CA PHE A 85 -3.00 -7.01 0.64
C PHE A 85 -1.77 -6.93 -0.29
N ALA A 86 -0.74 -7.74 -0.06
CA ALA A 86 0.48 -7.72 -0.87
C ALA A 86 0.23 -8.17 -2.32
N GLU A 87 -0.54 -9.25 -2.51
CA GLU A 87 -0.97 -9.74 -3.82
C GLU A 87 -1.81 -8.69 -4.55
N GLY A 88 -2.79 -8.10 -3.85
CA GLY A 88 -3.63 -7.02 -4.37
C GLY A 88 -2.82 -5.80 -4.76
N PHE A 89 -1.87 -5.38 -3.93
CA PHE A 89 -0.97 -4.26 -4.21
C PHE A 89 -0.18 -4.47 -5.51
N ARG A 90 0.37 -5.68 -5.72
CA ARG A 90 1.09 -6.05 -6.94
C ARG A 90 0.16 -6.10 -8.16
N ARG A 91 -0.96 -6.82 -8.05
CA ARG A 91 -1.94 -6.99 -9.15
C ARG A 91 -2.58 -5.67 -9.60
N LEU A 92 -2.79 -4.74 -8.67
CA LEU A 92 -3.34 -3.42 -8.95
C LEU A 92 -2.30 -2.42 -9.49
N GLY A 93 -1.03 -2.84 -9.61
CA GLY A 93 0.04 -2.02 -10.16
C GLY A 93 0.35 -0.79 -9.31
N LEU A 94 0.21 -0.89 -7.99
CA LEU A 94 0.46 0.24 -7.08
C LEU A 94 1.96 0.49 -6.83
N GLY A 95 2.79 -0.53 -6.99
CA GLY A 95 4.23 -0.44 -6.77
C GLY A 95 4.88 -1.83 -6.73
N LYS A 96 6.03 -1.92 -6.06
CA LYS A 96 6.79 -3.17 -5.89
C LYS A 96 6.69 -3.73 -4.49
N VAL A 97 6.61 -5.05 -4.40
CA VAL A 97 6.70 -5.82 -3.16
C VAL A 97 8.14 -6.30 -2.98
N ILE A 98 8.73 -6.06 -1.81
CA ILE A 98 10.13 -6.36 -1.51
C ILE A 98 10.20 -7.18 -0.23
N GLY A 99 11.03 -8.23 -0.23
CA GLY A 99 11.30 -9.01 0.97
C GLY A 99 11.45 -10.51 0.69
N THR A 100 10.87 -11.36 1.52
CA THR A 100 10.87 -12.82 1.35
C THR A 100 9.46 -13.33 1.04
N ARG A 101 9.38 -14.55 0.48
CA ARG A 101 8.09 -15.20 0.22
C ARG A 101 7.28 -15.31 1.51
N THR A 102 6.01 -14.97 1.43
CA THR A 102 5.08 -14.96 2.58
C THR A 102 4.65 -16.37 2.99
N TRP A 103 3.81 -16.47 4.03
CA TRP A 103 3.45 -17.72 4.69
C TRP A 103 2.72 -18.74 3.82
N GLY A 104 1.80 -18.30 2.96
CA GLY A 104 1.04 -19.13 2.02
C GLY A 104 -0.25 -19.70 2.57
N GLY A 105 -1.01 -18.92 3.34
CA GLY A 105 -2.31 -19.36 3.85
C GLY A 105 -3.38 -18.29 3.70
N GLU A 106 -4.21 -18.43 2.68
CA GLU A 106 -5.25 -17.45 2.32
C GLU A 106 -6.54 -18.16 1.88
N ILE A 107 -6.91 -19.21 2.61
CA ILE A 107 -8.28 -19.71 2.63
C ILE A 107 -9.02 -19.11 3.81
N TRP A 108 -10.11 -18.41 3.52
CA TRP A 108 -10.98 -17.88 4.56
C TRP A 108 -11.73 -19.01 5.29
N LEU A 109 -11.98 -18.79 6.57
CA LEU A 109 -12.67 -19.73 7.46
C LEU A 109 -13.73 -19.01 8.28
N SER A 110 -14.77 -19.72 8.68
CA SER A 110 -15.73 -19.24 9.66
C SER A 110 -15.48 -19.94 11.00
N SER A 111 -15.77 -19.24 12.09
CA SER A 111 -15.83 -19.84 13.43
C SER A 111 -17.21 -20.43 13.73
N SER A 112 -17.95 -20.89 12.70
CA SER A 112 -19.35 -21.33 12.83
C SER A 112 -19.52 -22.82 13.12
N ASN A 113 -18.46 -23.61 13.01
CA ASN A 113 -18.47 -25.05 13.26
C ASN A 113 -18.34 -25.38 14.76
N LEU A 114 -19.40 -25.08 15.52
CA LEU A 114 -19.48 -25.36 16.96
C LEU A 114 -19.77 -26.84 17.23
N LEU A 115 -19.01 -27.43 18.15
CA LEU A 115 -19.16 -28.80 18.61
C LEU A 115 -20.07 -28.88 19.84
N VAL A 116 -20.60 -30.08 20.13
CA VAL A 116 -21.54 -30.33 21.25
C VAL A 116 -20.96 -30.00 22.63
N ASP A 117 -19.64 -30.03 22.77
CA ASP A 117 -18.89 -29.69 23.98
C ASP A 117 -18.47 -28.20 24.05
N GLY A 118 -18.86 -27.39 23.06
CA GLY A 118 -18.51 -25.97 22.96
C GLY A 118 -17.17 -25.69 22.27
N GLY A 119 -16.47 -26.71 21.76
CA GLY A 119 -15.30 -26.52 20.90
C GLY A 119 -15.66 -25.91 19.54
N ILE A 120 -14.66 -25.36 18.83
CA ILE A 120 -14.81 -24.87 17.45
C ILE A 120 -13.85 -25.65 16.55
N ALA A 121 -14.38 -26.27 15.50
CA ALA A 121 -13.58 -26.91 14.46
C ALA A 121 -13.32 -25.92 13.32
N SER A 122 -12.16 -25.28 13.29
CA SER A 122 -11.78 -24.43 12.16
C SER A 122 -11.53 -25.29 10.91
N ALA A 123 -12.19 -24.95 9.81
CA ALA A 123 -12.00 -25.59 8.51
C ALA A 123 -11.76 -24.54 7.44
N ALA A 124 -11.00 -24.91 6.42
CA ALA A 124 -10.80 -24.09 5.23
C ALA A 124 -12.12 -24.07 4.42
N GLU A 125 -12.70 -22.88 4.20
CA GLU A 125 -14.06 -22.75 3.63
C GLU A 125 -14.09 -22.00 2.29
N MET A 126 -13.39 -20.87 2.19
CA MET A 126 -13.50 -19.97 1.04
C MET A 126 -12.13 -19.69 0.44
N GLY A 127 -11.78 -20.44 -0.61
CA GLY A 127 -10.52 -20.28 -1.32
C GLY A 127 -10.51 -19.03 -2.21
N VAL A 128 -9.32 -18.45 -2.37
CA VAL A 128 -9.08 -17.26 -3.19
C VAL A 128 -8.48 -17.68 -4.54
N TYR A 129 -9.09 -17.20 -5.63
CA TYR A 129 -8.65 -17.47 -7.00
C TYR A 129 -8.54 -16.18 -7.80
N SER A 130 -7.76 -16.23 -8.87
CA SER A 130 -7.49 -15.10 -9.75
C SER A 130 -8.55 -14.95 -10.85
N PRO A 131 -8.63 -13.79 -11.52
CA PRO A 131 -9.47 -13.63 -12.72
C PRO A 131 -9.14 -14.63 -13.84
N GLU A 132 -7.93 -15.19 -13.82
CA GLU A 132 -7.44 -16.21 -14.76
C GLU A 132 -7.89 -17.63 -14.39
N GLY A 133 -8.55 -17.82 -13.24
CA GLY A 133 -9.03 -19.12 -12.75
C GLY A 133 -7.99 -19.92 -11.96
N GLU A 134 -6.87 -19.30 -11.57
CA GLU A 134 -5.79 -19.94 -10.82
C GLU A 134 -5.94 -19.72 -9.32
N TRP A 135 -5.65 -20.73 -8.50
CA TRP A 135 -5.61 -20.57 -7.05
C TRP A 135 -4.48 -19.63 -6.64
N LEU A 136 -4.76 -18.73 -5.70
CA LEU A 136 -3.79 -17.74 -5.23
C LEU A 136 -3.35 -18.06 -3.81
N ILE A 137 -2.06 -17.81 -3.54
CA ILE A 137 -1.43 -17.75 -2.22
C ILE A 137 -1.38 -19.08 -1.46
N GLU A 138 -2.50 -19.80 -1.33
CA GLU A 138 -2.59 -21.01 -0.53
C GLU A 138 -1.55 -22.07 -0.95
N GLY A 139 -0.81 -22.57 0.05
CA GLY A 139 0.22 -23.59 -0.13
C GLY A 139 1.50 -23.10 -0.82
N HIS A 140 1.59 -21.81 -1.17
CA HIS A 140 2.76 -21.23 -1.82
C HIS A 140 3.25 -19.93 -1.17
N GLY A 141 2.37 -18.94 -1.00
CA GLY A 141 2.70 -17.58 -0.60
C GLY A 141 2.70 -16.61 -1.77
N VAL A 142 2.89 -15.34 -1.43
CA VAL A 142 3.12 -14.23 -2.35
C VAL A 142 4.63 -14.12 -2.58
N GLU A 143 5.04 -14.28 -3.84
CA GLU A 143 6.43 -14.02 -4.24
C GLU A 143 6.66 -12.49 -4.37
N PRO A 144 7.66 -11.92 -3.68
CA PRO A 144 7.98 -10.51 -3.81
C PRO A 144 8.60 -10.23 -5.19
N ASP A 145 8.41 -9.01 -5.71
CA ASP A 145 9.05 -8.58 -6.95
C ASP A 145 10.57 -8.49 -6.82
N ILE A 146 11.05 -8.14 -5.63
CA ILE A 146 12.48 -8.04 -5.29
C ILE A 146 12.73 -8.88 -4.04
N VAL A 147 13.42 -10.00 -4.22
CA VAL A 147 13.74 -10.92 -3.12
C VAL A 147 14.93 -10.39 -2.33
N VAL A 148 14.72 -10.11 -1.05
CA VAL A 148 15.74 -9.66 -0.09
C VAL A 148 15.47 -10.30 1.26
N ASP A 149 16.48 -10.99 1.80
CA ASP A 149 16.40 -11.66 3.11
C ASP A 149 17.14 -10.86 4.18
N ASN A 150 16.55 -10.80 5.38
CA ASN A 150 17.13 -10.17 6.56
C ASN A 150 17.88 -11.21 7.39
N LEU A 151 19.17 -11.39 7.09
CA LEU A 151 20.00 -12.42 7.69
C LEU A 151 20.05 -12.29 9.23
N PRO A 152 19.90 -13.39 10.00
CA PRO A 152 19.77 -13.33 11.46
C PRO A 152 20.86 -12.53 12.18
N HIS A 153 22.12 -12.69 11.78
CA HIS A 153 23.24 -11.96 12.38
C HIS A 153 23.25 -10.46 12.04
N ALA A 154 22.80 -10.09 10.83
CA ALA A 154 22.67 -8.69 10.43
C ALA A 154 21.53 -8.01 11.21
N THR A 155 20.36 -8.66 11.24
CA THR A 155 19.19 -8.20 12.00
C THR A 155 19.50 -8.07 13.50
N PHE A 156 20.26 -9.02 14.07
CA PHE A 156 20.72 -8.93 15.46
C PHE A 156 21.58 -7.68 15.74
N ARG A 157 22.32 -7.20 14.73
CA ARG A 157 23.13 -5.96 14.81
C ARG A 157 22.33 -4.69 14.49
N GLY A 158 21.03 -4.81 14.25
CA GLY A 158 20.14 -3.69 13.91
C GLY A 158 20.16 -3.28 12.44
N GLU A 159 20.72 -4.11 11.56
CA GLU A 159 20.69 -3.89 10.11
C GLU A 159 19.37 -4.41 9.53
N ASP A 160 18.80 -3.67 8.55
CA ASP A 160 17.57 -4.05 7.85
C ASP A 160 17.76 -3.96 6.34
N ALA A 161 18.21 -5.06 5.73
CA ALA A 161 18.50 -5.13 4.30
C ALA A 161 17.24 -4.90 3.44
N GLN A 162 16.08 -5.36 3.89
CA GLN A 162 14.81 -5.14 3.19
C GLN A 162 14.41 -3.67 3.18
N LEU A 163 14.53 -2.98 4.30
CA LEU A 163 14.26 -1.54 4.38
C LEU A 163 15.24 -0.73 3.52
N GLU A 164 16.53 -1.05 3.58
CA GLU A 164 17.55 -0.39 2.74
C GLU A 164 17.28 -0.60 1.25
N ALA A 165 16.88 -1.82 0.84
CA ALA A 165 16.50 -2.11 -0.53
C ALA A 165 15.26 -1.31 -0.97
N ALA A 166 14.25 -1.15 -0.11
CA ALA A 166 13.09 -0.34 -0.39
C ALA A 166 13.42 1.15 -0.53
N ILE A 167 14.29 1.68 0.34
CA ILE A 167 14.76 3.06 0.25
C ILE A 167 15.52 3.28 -1.06
N ALA A 168 16.47 2.39 -1.39
CA ALA A 168 17.25 2.47 -2.63
C ALA A 168 16.34 2.40 -3.87
N HIS A 169 15.35 1.50 -3.88
CA HIS A 169 14.39 1.38 -4.97
C HIS A 169 13.55 2.65 -5.14
N LEU A 170 13.03 3.21 -4.04
CA LEU A 170 12.27 4.47 -4.09
C LEU A 170 13.15 5.63 -4.57
N GLN A 171 14.40 5.73 -4.12
CA GLN A 171 15.34 6.76 -4.59
C GLN A 171 15.59 6.67 -6.10
N GLN A 172 15.74 5.45 -6.62
CA GLN A 172 15.86 5.23 -8.07
C GLN A 172 14.60 5.70 -8.81
N LEU A 173 13.41 5.29 -8.36
CA LEU A 173 12.14 5.71 -8.98
C LEU A 173 11.94 7.22 -8.95
N LEU A 174 12.36 7.89 -7.87
CA LEU A 174 12.28 9.34 -7.75
C LEU A 174 13.23 10.06 -8.71
N ALA A 175 14.41 9.49 -8.97
CA ALA A 175 15.35 10.04 -9.95
C ALA A 175 14.85 9.84 -11.39
N GLU A 176 14.26 8.69 -11.70
CA GLU A 176 13.74 8.36 -13.04
C GLU A 176 12.39 9.01 -13.35
N GLN A 177 11.52 9.09 -12.35
CA GLN A 177 10.12 9.51 -12.44
C GLN A 177 9.79 10.48 -11.29
N PRO A 178 10.30 11.71 -11.32
CA PRO A 178 10.02 12.68 -10.27
C PRO A 178 8.52 13.01 -10.20
N VAL A 179 8.03 13.27 -8.99
CA VAL A 179 6.61 13.57 -8.73
C VAL A 179 6.46 15.03 -8.30
N PRO A 180 6.55 15.99 -9.22
CA PRO A 180 6.50 17.39 -8.86
C PRO A 180 5.14 17.77 -8.27
N PRO A 181 5.12 18.78 -7.37
CA PRO A 181 3.90 19.45 -7.00
C PRO A 181 3.15 19.95 -8.25
N PRO A 182 1.81 19.89 -8.26
CA PRO A 182 1.06 20.33 -9.42
C PRO A 182 1.26 21.84 -9.63
N ALA A 183 1.62 22.24 -10.85
CA ALA A 183 1.87 23.63 -11.17
C ALA A 183 0.56 24.41 -11.35
N GLN A 184 0.51 25.62 -10.81
CA GLN A 184 -0.60 26.53 -11.02
C GLN A 184 -0.46 27.24 -12.38
N PRO A 185 -1.49 27.22 -13.24
CA PRO A 185 -1.47 28.00 -14.48
C PRO A 185 -1.54 29.51 -14.19
N PRO A 186 -1.07 30.36 -15.12
CA PRO A 186 -1.26 31.80 -14.99
C PRO A 186 -2.75 32.15 -14.91
N PHE A 187 -3.07 33.16 -14.10
CA PHE A 187 -4.45 33.63 -14.00
C PHE A 187 -4.92 34.24 -15.32
N PRO A 188 -6.18 33.98 -15.73
CA PRO A 188 -6.71 34.55 -16.95
C PRO A 188 -6.85 36.06 -16.84
N VAL A 189 -6.28 36.80 -17.79
CA VAL A 189 -6.48 38.25 -17.91
C VAL A 189 -7.85 38.49 -18.54
N LYS A 190 -8.84 38.79 -17.70
CA LYS A 190 -10.22 39.13 -18.12
C LYS A 190 -10.50 40.65 -18.09
N ALA A 191 -9.45 41.47 -18.06
CA ALA A 191 -9.60 42.92 -18.16
C ALA A 191 -10.25 43.26 -19.51
N PHE A 192 -11.26 44.13 -19.49
CA PHE A 192 -11.79 44.69 -20.73
C PHE A 192 -10.68 45.48 -21.43
N PRO A 193 -10.61 45.46 -22.77
CA PRO A 193 -9.74 46.39 -23.48
C PRO A 193 -10.10 47.83 -23.05
N PRO A 194 -9.12 48.73 -22.90
CA PRO A 194 -9.41 50.12 -22.58
C PRO A 194 -10.40 50.65 -23.62
N ARG A 195 -11.49 51.27 -23.14
CA ARG A 195 -12.40 51.98 -24.04
C ARG A 195 -11.59 53.11 -24.66
N GLY A 196 -11.45 53.11 -25.98
CA GLY A 196 -10.69 54.11 -26.71
C GLY A 196 -11.11 55.53 -26.33
N GLU A 197 -10.11 56.40 -26.27
CA GLU A 197 -10.23 57.86 -26.23
C GLU A 197 -10.93 58.42 -27.47
#